data_AF-A0A3D0Q1V5-F1
#
_entry.id   AF-A0A3D0Q1V5-F1
#
_cell.length_a   1.000
_cell.length_b   1.000
_cell.length_c   1.000
_cell.angle_alpha   90.00
_cell.angle_beta   90.00
_cell.angle_gamma   90.00
#
_symmetry.space_group_name_H-M   'P 1'
#
loop_
_entity.id
_entity.type
_entity.pdbx_description
1 polymer ?
#
loop_
_entity_poly.entity_id
_entity_poly.type
_entity_poly.pdbx_seq_one_letter_code
_entity_poly.pdbx_strand_id
1 'polypeptide(L)'
;MNRSNDVQLITYVDRLGGGDIKALNALFSNQLNGVFGGVHLLPFFYPIDGEDAGFDPIDHTEVDSRLGSWQDVGELGENMDIMADMI
;
A
#
# COMPACT_ATOMS: atom_id res chain seq x y z
N MET A 1 -3.43 -13.37 13.71
CA MET A 1 -2.47 -13.26 12.58
C MET A 1 -1.28 -14.15 12.87
N ASN A 2 -1.07 -15.16 12.04
CA ASN A 2 0.15 -15.95 12.07
C ASN A 2 1.14 -15.23 11.14
N ARG A 3 2.11 -14.49 11.69
CA ARG A 3 3.09 -13.77 10.87
C ARG A 3 4.00 -14.79 10.20
N SER A 4 3.97 -14.85 8.87
CA SER A 4 4.88 -15.70 8.11
C SER A 4 6.30 -15.11 8.13
N ASN A 5 7.32 -15.97 8.12
CA ASN A 5 8.73 -15.55 8.05
C ASN A 5 9.15 -15.33 6.59
N ASP A 6 8.42 -14.45 5.90
CA ASP A 6 8.63 -14.12 4.50
C ASP A 6 9.26 -12.74 4.32
N VAL A 7 9.90 -12.52 3.17
CA VAL A 7 10.39 -11.20 2.77
C VAL A 7 9.21 -10.24 2.61
N GLN A 8 9.40 -9.00 3.07
CA GLN A 8 8.40 -7.94 3.02
C GLN A 8 8.90 -6.81 2.09
N LEU A 9 7.99 -6.18 1.35
CA LEU A 9 8.28 -4.98 0.59
C LEU A 9 7.87 -3.73 1.38
N ILE A 10 8.67 -2.67 1.33
CA ILE A 10 8.27 -1.34 1.81
C ILE A 10 8.27 -0.41 0.61
N THR A 11 7.16 0.27 0.32
CA THR A 11 7.08 1.15 -0.86
C THR A 11 6.04 2.25 -0.68
N TYR A 12 6.29 3.39 -1.33
CA TYR A 12 5.23 4.32 -1.71
C TYR A 12 4.46 3.72 -2.89
N VAL A 13 3.14 3.79 -2.85
CA VAL A 13 2.26 3.20 -3.88
C VAL A 13 2.47 3.87 -5.24
N ASP A 14 2.61 5.20 -5.26
CA ASP A 14 2.77 5.99 -6.48
C ASP A 14 4.14 5.82 -7.16
N ARG A 15 5.13 5.30 -6.43
CA ARG A 15 6.52 5.20 -6.90
C ARG A 15 6.90 3.84 -7.47
N LEU A 16 5.99 2.86 -7.42
CA LEU A 16 6.21 1.51 -7.94
C LEU A 16 5.02 1.04 -8.76
N GLY A 17 5.26 0.71 -10.03
CA GLY A 17 4.37 -0.20 -10.77
C GLY A 17 3.14 0.38 -11.45
N GLY A 18 2.93 1.70 -11.43
CA GLY A 18 1.84 2.32 -12.21
C GLY A 18 1.12 3.47 -11.54
N GLY A 19 1.43 3.77 -10.27
CA GLY A 19 0.98 5.00 -9.62
C GLY A 19 -0.17 4.82 -8.61
N ASP A 20 -0.79 3.63 -8.55
CA ASP A 20 -1.96 3.36 -7.71
C ASP A 20 -1.97 1.94 -7.13
N ILE A 21 -2.91 1.69 -6.20
CA ILE A 21 -3.00 0.42 -5.45
C ILE A 21 -3.34 -0.75 -6.39
N LYS A 22 -4.15 -0.52 -7.43
CA LYS A 22 -4.54 -1.57 -8.38
C LYS A 22 -3.35 -2.03 -9.21
N ALA A 23 -2.55 -1.09 -9.68
CA ALA A 23 -1.34 -1.37 -10.43
C ALA A 23 -0.31 -2.11 -9.56
N LEU A 24 -0.19 -1.73 -8.29
CA LEU A 24 0.65 -2.44 -7.32
C LEU A 24 0.15 -3.88 -7.09
N ASN A 25 -1.16 -4.08 -6.91
CA ASN A 25 -1.75 -5.42 -6.77
C ASN A 25 -1.53 -6.28 -8.04
N ALA A 26 -1.61 -5.66 -9.22
CA ALA A 26 -1.32 -6.33 -10.48
C ALA A 26 0.15 -6.77 -10.58
N LEU A 27 1.11 -6.01 -10.05
CA LEU A 27 2.51 -6.46 -9.97
C LEU A 27 2.66 -7.71 -9.09
N PHE A 28 2.05 -7.73 -7.91
CA PHE A 28 2.11 -8.90 -7.01
C PHE A 28 1.41 -10.12 -7.59
N SER A 29 0.35 -9.93 -8.36
CA SER A 29 -0.33 -11.03 -9.04
C SER A 29 0.45 -11.56 -10.25
N ASN A 30 1.40 -10.79 -10.77
CA ASN A 30 2.14 -11.12 -11.99
C ASN A 30 3.65 -11.14 -11.76
N GLN A 31 4.36 -10.05 -12.05
CA GLN A 31 5.83 -10.01 -12.13
C GLN A 31 6.52 -10.30 -10.78
N LEU A 32 5.84 -10.00 -9.67
CA LEU A 32 6.35 -10.17 -8.31
C LEU A 32 5.65 -11.30 -7.56
N ASN A 33 4.96 -12.20 -8.27
CA ASN A 33 4.21 -13.28 -7.65
C ASN A 33 5.12 -14.21 -6.82
N GLY A 34 4.75 -14.40 -5.56
CA GLY A 34 5.48 -15.25 -4.61
C GLY A 34 6.81 -14.68 -4.10
N VAL A 35 7.16 -13.44 -4.46
CA VAL A 35 8.42 -12.81 -4.02
C VAL A 35 8.31 -12.28 -2.58
N PHE A 36 7.16 -11.71 -2.23
CA PHE A 36 6.91 -11.11 -0.92
C PHE A 36 5.70 -11.75 -0.26
N GLY A 37 5.76 -11.94 1.06
CA GLY A 37 4.62 -12.40 1.86
C GLY A 37 3.75 -11.23 2.35
N GLY A 38 4.21 -10.00 2.22
CA GLY A 38 3.47 -8.81 2.59
C GLY A 38 4.12 -7.52 2.13
N VAL A 39 3.42 -6.41 2.37
CA VAL A 39 3.80 -5.07 1.94
C VAL A 39 3.48 -4.05 3.03
N HIS A 40 4.46 -3.21 3.35
CA HIS A 40 4.26 -1.96 4.07
C HIS A 40 4.02 -0.85 3.06
N LEU A 41 2.78 -0.40 3.01
CA LEU A 41 2.40 0.78 2.24
C LEU A 41 2.80 2.02 3.05
N LEU A 42 3.78 2.76 2.54
CA LEU A 42 4.08 4.10 3.05
C LEU A 42 2.86 5.01 2.84
N PRO A 43 2.72 6.10 3.60
CA PRO A 43 1.44 6.76 3.82
C PRO A 43 0.61 6.96 2.55
N PHE A 44 -0.62 6.45 2.59
CA PHE A 44 -1.59 6.47 1.49
C PHE A 44 -2.89 7.21 1.85
N PHE A 45 -2.95 7.80 3.04
CA PHE A 45 -4.10 8.55 3.55
C PHE A 45 -4.21 9.94 2.90
N TYR A 46 -5.41 10.53 2.93
CA TYR A 46 -5.61 11.84 2.31
C TYR A 46 -5.08 13.01 3.16
N PRO A 47 -4.37 13.97 2.54
CA PRO A 47 -3.68 13.89 1.26
C PRO A 47 -2.33 13.16 1.40
N ILE A 48 -1.88 12.45 0.34
CA ILE A 48 -0.55 11.83 0.32
C ILE A 48 0.59 12.82 0.13
N ASP A 49 0.25 14.04 -0.28
CA ASP A 49 1.22 15.11 -0.47
C ASP A 49 1.27 15.95 0.80
N GLY A 50 2.48 16.12 1.30
CA GLY A 50 2.80 16.99 2.43
C GLY A 50 4.29 17.27 2.45
N GLU A 51 4.75 18.13 3.36
CA GLU A 51 6.18 18.43 3.49
C GLU A 51 6.99 17.19 3.86
N ASP A 52 6.35 16.23 4.54
CA ASP A 52 6.93 14.96 4.94
C ASP A 52 6.39 13.79 4.12
N ALA A 53 6.08 14.00 2.84
CA ALA A 53 5.69 12.96 1.89
C ALA A 53 4.54 12.05 2.38
N GLY A 54 3.51 12.63 2.98
CA GLY A 54 2.32 11.92 3.47
C GLY A 54 2.37 11.51 4.93
N PHE A 55 3.46 11.81 5.66
CA PHE A 55 3.55 11.59 7.11
C PHE A 55 2.79 12.64 7.96
N ASP A 56 1.93 13.43 7.33
CA ASP A 56 1.10 14.49 7.91
C ASP A 56 -0.36 14.44 7.38
N PRO A 57 -1.06 13.30 7.45
CA PRO A 57 -2.39 13.16 6.83
C PRO A 57 -3.45 13.98 7.57
N ILE A 58 -4.43 14.46 6.81
CA ILE A 58 -5.58 15.21 7.34
C ILE A 58 -6.66 14.24 7.83
N ASP A 59 -6.85 13.12 7.13
CA ASP A 59 -7.90 12.15 7.43
C ASP A 59 -7.44 10.70 7.19
N HIS A 60 -7.37 9.91 8.26
CA HIS A 60 -7.05 8.48 8.21
C HIS A 60 -8.22 7.60 7.78
N THR A 61 -9.43 8.15 7.73
CA THR A 61 -10.62 7.43 7.26
C THR A 61 -10.74 7.46 5.74
N GLU A 62 -9.89 8.22 5.06
CA GLU A 62 -9.86 8.35 3.60
C GLU A 62 -8.49 7.92 3.04
N VAL A 63 -8.53 7.07 2.02
CA VAL A 63 -7.39 6.86 1.11
C VAL A 63 -7.33 8.04 0.17
N ASP A 64 -6.14 8.56 -0.13
CA ASP A 64 -6.02 9.60 -1.15
C ASP A 64 -6.53 9.08 -2.49
N SER A 65 -7.54 9.77 -3.03
CA SER A 65 -8.22 9.40 -4.27
C SER A 65 -7.29 9.20 -5.48
N ARG A 66 -6.07 9.75 -5.44
CA ARG A 66 -5.04 9.56 -6.47
C ARG A 66 -4.42 8.17 -6.43
N LEU A 67 -4.40 7.52 -5.27
CA LEU A 67 -3.88 6.16 -5.08
C LEU A 67 -4.97 5.09 -5.14
N GLY A 68 -6.22 5.47 -4.86
CA GLY A 68 -7.36 4.57 -4.92
C GLY A 68 -8.33 4.78 -3.77
N SER A 69 -8.84 3.67 -3.23
CA SER A 69 -9.87 3.63 -2.20
C SER A 69 -9.60 2.52 -1.17
N TRP A 70 -10.34 2.54 -0.06
CA TRP A 70 -10.31 1.44 0.91
C TRP A 70 -10.72 0.09 0.32
N GLN A 71 -11.57 0.08 -0.72
CA GLN A 71 -11.90 -1.15 -1.43
C GLN A 71 -10.64 -1.73 -2.07
N ASP A 72 -9.81 -0.90 -2.70
CA ASP A 72 -8.58 -1.34 -3.36
C ASP A 72 -7.55 -1.86 -2.34
N VAL A 73 -7.47 -1.22 -1.17
CA VAL A 73 -6.66 -1.72 -0.04
C VAL A 73 -7.17 -3.10 0.42
N GLY A 74 -8.50 -3.26 0.51
CA GLY A 74 -9.13 -4.53 0.85
C GLY A 74 -8.80 -5.64 -0.15
N GLU A 75 -8.93 -5.36 -1.45
CA GLU A 75 -8.59 -6.29 -2.54
C GLU A 75 -7.10 -6.67 -2.55
N LEU A 76 -6.20 -5.73 -2.23
CA LEU A 76 -4.78 -6.03 -2.04
C LEU A 76 -4.56 -6.96 -0.84
N GLY A 77 -5.30 -6.74 0.25
CA GLY A 77 -5.21 -7.51 1.50
C GLY A 77 -5.71 -8.95 1.38
N GLU A 78 -6.39 -9.32 0.29
CA GLU A 78 -6.74 -10.72 0.00
C GLU A 78 -5.50 -11.56 -0.35
N ASN A 79 -4.45 -10.92 -0.88
CA ASN A 79 -3.25 -11.62 -1.38
C ASN A 79 -1.97 -11.32 -0.57
N MET A 80 -1.93 -10.19 0.15
CA MET A 80 -0.73 -9.73 0.86
C MET A 80 -1.06 -9.35 2.30
N ASP A 81 -0.17 -9.67 3.25
CA ASP A 81 -0.22 -9.06 4.58
C ASP A 81 0.13 -7.56 4.46
N ILE A 82 -0.81 -6.68 4.78
CA ILE A 82 -0.63 -5.23 4.69
C ILE A 82 -0.17 -4.65 6.03
N MET A 83 0.88 -3.84 5.98
CA MET A 83 1.30 -2.94 7.05
C MET A 83 1.08 -1.49 6.61
N ALA A 84 0.62 -0.66 7.54
CA ALA A 84 0.42 0.77 7.35
C ALA A 84 0.94 1.52 8.58
N ASP A 85 1.37 2.76 8.36
CA ASP A 85 1.71 3.67 9.44
C ASP A 85 0.44 4.17 10.15
N MET A 86 0.54 4.39 11.45
CA MET A 86 -0.47 5.09 12.26
C MET A 86 0.22 6.31 12.87
N ILE A 87 -0.13 7.50 12.39
CA ILE A 87 0.64 8.74 12.55
C ILE A 87 -0.24 9.93 12.94
#